data_AF-A0A943CV09-F1
#
_entry.id   AF-A0A943CV09-F1
#
_cell.length_a   1.000
_cell.length_b   1.000
_cell.length_c   1.000
_cell.angle_alpha   90.00
_cell.angle_beta   90.00
_cell.angle_gamma   90.00
#
_symmetry.space_group_name_H-M   'P 1'
#
loop_
_entity.id
_entity.type
_entity.pdbx_description
1 polymer ?
#
loop_
_entity_poly.entity_id
_entity_poly.type
_entity_poly.pdbx_seq_one_letter_code
_entity_poly.pdbx_strand_id
1 'polypeptide(L)'
;MNDELKELKNKAKNNINILISNGLFIEARKYLKEYKEIFKDDIEIYSIESILLILEGKMEEAKNIINEGLKKSCTNFDLIYNLGYLYEVNNEIKAAKIIYNISRIVNENNDYKEIINSKLNEIGYNRKKYDVILLGNYDRCMKFNELFDEWNVVKIINLEILYNNEYILNLENYKYDFIFVVEDIDKNKILKSIKKYNKKNIYFFEDYKLSVIEGLDYKILDMLRRNKINGIITGLSYAEVGIKEDINDNFINFSFSSQDLYYDFKLIKYLFNFKQVKDNLKYVIINMGYYSFDYDMTKTNARNRIHRYSNYFEDYHNNESLMERDIIRSFYEKGITFKEYIDMNKLKEETILTLNDSKGIYEAQKNSSMDYEVTRKENEKILEEYIVFLKENSIVPIIAICPTSKYYRDNFNINKRNIFYNILDRLKYKYNFQVVDYFDSDLFEDDDFWDYSHLNGKGAEKFTKILKEAIQW
;
A
#
# COMPACT_ATOMS: atom_id res chain seq x y z
N MET A 1 28.29 -1.87 22.37
CA MET A 1 29.25 -0.83 21.93
C MET A 1 29.57 0.00 23.15
N ASN A 2 30.84 0.21 23.50
CA ASN A 2 31.24 1.03 24.66
C ASN A 2 30.73 2.47 24.47
N ASP A 3 30.30 3.16 25.53
CA ASP A 3 29.67 4.49 25.43
C ASP A 3 30.61 5.54 24.79
N GLU A 4 31.92 5.44 25.07
CA GLU A 4 32.95 6.27 24.43
C GLU A 4 33.03 6.06 22.91
N LEU A 5 32.89 4.81 22.45
CA LEU A 5 32.90 4.49 21.02
C LEU A 5 31.64 5.04 20.32
N LYS A 6 30.51 5.07 21.03
CA LYS A 6 29.26 5.69 20.55
C LYS A 6 29.39 7.21 20.42
N GLU A 7 30.04 7.84 21.39
CA GLU A 7 30.30 9.28 21.37
C GLU A 7 31.25 9.66 20.23
N LEU A 8 32.36 8.92 20.07
CA LEU A 8 33.29 9.09 18.96
C LEU A 8 32.59 8.94 17.60
N LYS A 9 31.75 7.90 17.46
CA LYS A 9 30.95 7.67 16.25
C LYS A 9 30.06 8.87 15.92
N ASN A 10 29.32 9.37 16.91
CA ASN A 10 28.43 10.53 16.72
C ASN A 10 29.21 11.81 16.38
N LYS A 11 30.35 12.05 17.05
CA LYS A 11 31.19 13.21 16.78
C LYS A 11 31.77 13.18 15.37
N ALA A 12 32.24 12.02 14.90
CA ALA A 12 32.74 11.87 13.54
C ALA A 12 31.67 12.16 12.48
N LYS A 13 30.45 11.63 12.67
CA LYS A 13 29.31 11.93 11.78
C LYS A 13 28.95 13.41 11.75
N ASN A 14 28.85 14.04 12.93
CA ASN A 14 28.55 15.47 13.02
C ASN A 14 29.59 16.33 12.30
N ASN A 15 30.88 15.99 12.40
CA ASN A 15 31.93 16.68 11.67
C ASN A 15 31.76 16.55 10.15
N ILE A 16 31.44 15.36 9.64
CA ILE A 16 31.19 15.16 8.21
C ILE A 16 29.98 15.99 7.76
N ASN A 17 28.88 15.97 8.52
CA ASN A 17 27.69 16.75 8.20
C ASN A 17 27.96 18.27 8.20
N ILE A 18 28.78 18.78 9.14
CA ILE A 18 29.21 20.18 9.15
C ILE A 18 30.02 20.52 7.89
N LEU A 19 30.93 19.65 7.45
CA LEU A 19 31.70 19.86 6.23
C LEU A 19 30.79 19.92 4.99
N ILE A 20 29.81 19.01 4.90
CA ILE A 20 28.81 18.99 3.83
C ILE A 20 28.00 20.29 3.81
N SER A 21 27.47 20.71 4.95
CA SER A 21 26.68 21.95 5.07
C SER A 21 27.47 23.22 4.72
N ASN A 22 28.80 23.19 4.85
CA ASN A 22 29.69 24.29 4.49
C ASN A 22 30.25 24.18 3.05
N GLY A 23 29.82 23.20 2.25
CA GLY A 23 30.29 23.00 0.88
C GLY A 23 31.70 22.40 0.75
N LEU A 24 32.28 21.89 1.85
CA LEU A 24 33.63 21.32 1.90
C LEU A 24 33.63 19.82 1.54
N PHE A 25 33.25 19.51 0.30
CA PHE A 25 32.97 18.13 -0.13
C PHE A 25 34.22 17.23 -0.22
N ILE A 26 35.37 17.80 -0.57
CA ILE A 26 36.64 17.05 -0.67
C ILE A 26 37.06 16.58 0.73
N GLU A 27 37.01 17.47 1.70
CA GLU A 27 37.27 17.18 3.11
C GLU A 27 36.25 16.16 3.63
N ALA A 28 34.95 16.38 3.38
CA ALA A 28 33.90 15.46 3.78
C ALA A 28 34.14 14.04 3.26
N ARG A 29 34.57 13.87 1.99
CA ARG A 29 34.94 12.56 1.42
C ARG A 29 36.12 11.93 2.13
N LYS A 30 37.15 12.71 2.46
CA LYS A 30 38.32 12.21 3.20
C LYS A 30 37.89 11.66 4.56
N TYR A 31 37.12 12.44 5.33
CA TYR A 31 36.62 12.02 6.63
C TYR A 31 35.66 10.82 6.53
N LEU A 32 34.81 10.77 5.51
CA LEU A 32 33.93 9.61 5.28
C LEU A 32 34.74 8.34 4.99
N LYS A 33 35.84 8.44 4.24
CA LYS A 33 36.73 7.29 3.99
C LYS A 33 37.34 6.77 5.30
N GLU A 34 37.88 7.66 6.13
CA GLU A 34 38.41 7.32 7.46
C GLU A 34 37.31 6.70 8.35
N TYR A 35 36.10 7.28 8.33
CA TYR A 35 34.94 6.75 9.06
C TYR A 35 34.57 5.33 8.62
N LYS A 36 34.56 5.07 7.31
CA LYS A 36 34.24 3.76 6.71
C LYS A 36 35.26 2.68 7.08
N GLU A 37 36.53 3.05 7.26
CA GLU A 37 37.57 2.11 7.72
C GLU A 37 37.34 1.65 9.17
N ILE A 38 36.82 2.53 10.02
CA ILE A 38 36.57 2.28 11.44
C ILE A 38 35.20 1.62 11.67
N PHE A 39 34.15 2.07 11.00
CA PHE A 39 32.75 1.69 11.24
C PHE A 39 32.10 1.00 10.04
N LYS A 40 32.75 -0.02 9.48
CA LYS A 40 32.41 -0.68 8.20
C LYS A 40 30.94 -1.05 8.00
N ASP A 41 30.23 -1.44 9.07
CA ASP A 41 28.85 -1.93 9.02
C ASP A 41 27.80 -0.84 9.30
N ASP A 42 28.20 0.41 9.42
CA ASP A 42 27.28 1.49 9.75
C ASP A 42 26.42 1.92 8.56
N ILE A 43 25.10 1.84 8.71
CA ILE A 43 24.14 2.20 7.67
C ILE A 43 24.25 3.68 7.26
N GLU A 44 24.69 4.54 8.17
CA GLU A 44 24.91 5.98 7.94
C GLU A 44 25.92 6.26 6.83
N ILE A 45 26.86 5.33 6.58
CA ILE A 45 27.83 5.47 5.49
C ILE A 45 27.10 5.64 4.15
N TYR A 46 26.07 4.83 3.91
CA TYR A 46 25.28 4.89 2.68
C TYR A 46 24.51 6.21 2.58
N SER A 47 23.97 6.70 3.71
CA SER A 47 23.25 7.98 3.76
C SER A 47 24.18 9.14 3.39
N ILE A 48 25.31 9.28 4.07
CA ILE A 48 26.27 10.36 3.83
C ILE A 48 26.87 10.26 2.41
N GLU A 49 27.24 9.06 1.98
CA GLU A 49 27.82 8.83 0.64
C GLU A 49 26.83 9.22 -0.46
N SER A 50 25.54 8.91 -0.30
CA SER A 50 24.51 9.28 -1.27
C SER A 50 24.33 10.80 -1.40
N ILE A 51 24.33 11.55 -0.30
CA ILE A 51 24.23 13.03 -0.35
C ILE A 51 25.44 13.63 -1.06
N LEU A 52 26.65 13.17 -0.76
CA LEU A 52 27.86 13.65 -1.44
C LEU A 52 27.81 13.40 -2.94
N LEU A 53 27.29 12.24 -3.37
CA LEU A 53 27.11 11.92 -4.79
C LEU A 53 26.04 12.79 -5.47
N ILE A 54 24.92 13.06 -4.79
CA ILE A 54 23.88 13.98 -5.30
C ILE A 54 24.46 15.39 -5.50
N LEU A 55 25.18 15.90 -4.50
CA LEU A 55 25.80 17.24 -4.55
C LEU A 55 26.89 17.36 -5.63
N GLU A 56 27.50 16.24 -6.03
CA GLU A 56 28.46 16.19 -7.14
C GLU A 56 27.83 15.99 -8.53
N GLY A 57 26.51 15.89 -8.63
CA GLY A 57 25.84 15.64 -9.91
C GLY A 57 25.81 14.16 -10.32
N LYS A 58 26.24 13.22 -9.47
CA LYS A 58 26.36 11.79 -9.78
C LYS A 58 25.11 11.01 -9.37
N MET A 59 24.00 11.30 -10.04
CA MET A 59 22.67 10.83 -9.64
C MET A 59 22.51 9.30 -9.70
N GLU A 60 23.01 8.65 -10.75
CA GLU A 60 22.92 7.19 -10.88
C GLU A 60 23.74 6.47 -9.80
N GLU A 61 24.95 6.96 -9.51
CA GLU A 61 25.79 6.43 -8.43
C GLU A 61 25.10 6.62 -7.07
N ALA A 62 24.53 7.80 -6.82
CA ALA A 62 23.80 8.08 -5.59
C ALA A 62 22.61 7.12 -5.42
N LYS A 63 21.82 6.90 -6.48
CA LYS A 63 20.67 5.98 -6.45
C LYS A 63 21.12 4.55 -6.16
N ASN A 64 22.24 4.11 -6.73
CA ASN A 64 22.81 2.79 -6.46
C ASN A 64 23.23 2.64 -4.99
N ILE A 65 23.94 3.63 -4.43
CA ILE A 65 24.32 3.64 -3.00
C ILE A 65 23.10 3.60 -2.09
N ILE A 66 22.07 4.41 -2.39
CA ILE A 66 20.81 4.40 -1.64
C ILE A 66 20.18 3.01 -1.68
N ASN A 67 20.11 2.40 -2.87
CA ASN A 67 19.54 1.08 -3.05
C ASN A 67 20.29 0.00 -2.27
N GLU A 68 21.62 0.04 -2.24
CA GLU A 68 22.43 -0.87 -1.42
C GLU A 68 22.16 -0.70 0.07
N GLY A 69 22.05 0.54 0.55
CA GLY A 69 21.66 0.82 1.93
C GLY A 69 20.26 0.29 2.27
N LEU A 70 19.27 0.55 1.41
CA LEU A 70 17.89 0.10 1.62
C LEU A 70 17.71 -1.43 1.52
N LYS A 71 18.62 -2.15 0.85
CA LYS A 71 18.67 -3.62 0.92
C LYS A 71 19.07 -4.11 2.32
N LYS A 72 19.90 -3.35 3.04
CA LYS A 72 20.29 -3.67 4.43
C LYS A 72 19.22 -3.23 5.44
N SER A 73 18.58 -2.09 5.21
CA SER A 73 17.52 -1.55 6.07
C SER A 73 16.45 -0.85 5.22
N CYS A 74 15.40 -1.58 4.89
CA CYS A 74 14.34 -1.11 3.98
C CYS A 74 13.45 0.02 4.56
N THR A 75 13.58 0.30 5.85
CA THR A 75 12.85 1.36 6.58
C THR A 75 13.79 2.45 7.10
N ASN A 76 15.05 2.49 6.67
CA ASN A 76 15.97 3.54 7.10
C ASN A 76 15.49 4.92 6.60
N PHE A 77 15.18 5.79 7.56
CA PHE A 77 14.62 7.10 7.30
C PHE A 77 15.51 7.96 6.38
N ASP A 78 16.79 8.12 6.71
CA ASP A 78 17.69 9.02 5.98
C ASP A 78 17.88 8.59 4.52
N LEU A 79 18.02 7.28 4.27
CA LEU A 79 18.13 6.76 2.90
C LEU A 79 16.86 6.98 2.08
N ILE A 80 15.68 6.81 2.68
CA ILE A 80 14.41 7.10 1.99
C ILE A 80 14.30 8.61 1.75
N TYR A 81 14.64 9.45 2.73
CA TYR A 81 14.64 10.90 2.57
C TYR A 81 15.60 11.37 1.46
N ASN A 82 16.81 10.81 1.41
CA ASN A 82 17.81 11.10 0.38
C ASN A 82 17.34 10.66 -1.01
N LEU A 83 16.57 9.56 -1.12
CA LEU A 83 15.93 9.18 -2.38
C LEU A 83 14.91 10.23 -2.82
N GLY A 84 14.15 10.80 -1.89
CA GLY A 84 13.22 11.91 -2.15
C GLY A 84 13.96 13.14 -2.66
N TYR A 85 15.08 13.49 -2.02
CA TYR A 85 15.93 14.59 -2.42
C TYR A 85 16.56 14.39 -3.80
N LEU A 86 17.02 13.18 -4.11
CA LEU A 86 17.53 12.81 -5.43
C LEU A 86 16.49 13.06 -6.52
N TYR A 87 15.24 12.61 -6.29
CA TYR A 87 14.15 12.84 -7.24
C TYR A 87 13.79 14.33 -7.36
N GLU A 88 13.85 15.09 -6.27
CA GLU A 88 13.61 16.53 -6.30
C GLU A 88 14.66 17.26 -7.13
N VAL A 89 15.95 16.98 -6.92
CA VAL A 89 17.05 17.59 -7.67
C VAL A 89 16.96 17.24 -9.16
N ASN A 90 16.47 16.05 -9.51
CA ASN A 90 16.18 15.63 -10.88
C ASN A 90 14.88 16.20 -11.46
N ASN A 91 14.17 17.07 -10.73
CA ASN A 91 12.90 17.67 -11.11
C ASN A 91 11.75 16.63 -11.32
N GLU A 92 11.86 15.47 -10.69
CA GLU A 92 10.83 14.42 -10.67
C GLU A 92 9.90 14.60 -9.45
N ILE A 93 9.26 15.78 -9.38
CA ILE A 93 8.52 16.25 -8.21
C ILE A 93 7.44 15.26 -7.73
N LYS A 94 6.78 14.55 -8.65
CA LYS A 94 5.78 13.53 -8.28
C LYS A 94 6.41 12.39 -7.47
N ALA A 95 7.57 11.87 -7.90
CA ALA A 95 8.28 10.82 -7.19
C ALA A 95 8.82 11.35 -5.85
N ALA A 96 9.39 12.55 -5.82
CA ALA A 96 9.87 13.18 -4.60
C ALA A 96 8.79 13.29 -3.52
N LYS A 97 7.59 13.79 -3.87
CA LYS A 97 6.43 13.88 -2.96
C LYS A 97 6.04 12.54 -2.35
N ILE A 98 6.02 11.49 -3.16
CA ILE A 98 5.67 10.14 -2.70
C ILE A 98 6.72 9.64 -1.71
N ILE A 99 7.99 9.76 -2.06
CA ILE A 99 9.09 9.27 -1.21
C ILE A 99 9.16 10.03 0.11
N TYR A 100 8.97 11.35 0.10
CA TYR A 100 8.90 12.13 1.34
C TYR A 100 7.71 11.72 2.21
N ASN A 101 6.52 11.52 1.61
CA ASN A 101 5.38 10.97 2.37
C ASN A 101 5.69 9.59 2.96
N ILE A 102 6.37 8.72 2.22
CA ILE A 102 6.80 7.41 2.73
C ILE A 102 7.81 7.56 3.88
N SER A 103 8.80 8.46 3.77
CA SER A 103 9.75 8.74 4.86
C SER A 103 9.05 9.22 6.14
N ARG A 104 7.94 9.94 6.02
CA ARG A 104 7.13 10.39 7.16
C ARG A 104 6.40 9.23 7.85
N ILE A 105 5.94 8.25 7.07
CA ILE A 105 5.19 7.09 7.56
C ILE A 105 6.11 6.12 8.31
N VAL A 106 7.30 5.85 7.75
CA VAL A 106 8.24 4.87 8.34
C VAL A 106 8.97 5.39 9.58
N ASN A 107 8.92 6.70 9.83
CA ASN A 107 9.61 7.31 10.96
C ASN A 107 8.65 7.59 12.12
N GLU A 108 9.00 7.11 13.31
CA GLU A 108 8.19 7.26 14.52
C GLU A 108 8.45 8.59 15.24
N ASN A 109 9.59 9.24 15.00
CA ASN A 109 9.98 10.46 15.71
C ASN A 109 9.27 11.71 15.15
N ASN A 110 8.55 12.43 16.03
CA ASN A 110 7.74 13.60 15.68
C ASN A 110 8.55 14.79 15.15
N ASP A 111 9.77 15.02 15.62
CA ASP A 111 10.60 16.17 15.19
C ASP A 111 10.92 16.09 13.69
N TYR A 112 11.24 14.88 13.21
CA TYR A 112 11.47 14.63 11.79
C TYR A 112 10.18 14.73 10.97
N LYS A 113 9.01 14.42 11.54
CA LYS A 113 7.74 14.59 10.83
C LYS A 113 7.47 16.05 10.51
N GLU A 114 7.78 16.97 11.43
CA GLU A 114 7.65 18.41 11.17
C GLU A 114 8.59 18.88 10.03
N ILE A 115 9.84 18.41 10.03
CA ILE A 115 10.80 18.70 8.95
C ILE A 115 10.26 18.22 7.60
N ILE A 116 9.76 16.99 7.54
CA ILE A 116 9.22 16.42 6.30
C ILE A 116 7.94 17.15 5.88
N ASN A 117 7.09 17.54 6.83
CA ASN A 117 5.88 18.32 6.53
C ASN A 117 6.24 19.70 5.94
N SER A 118 7.26 20.38 6.48
CA SER A 118 7.79 21.61 5.88
C SER A 118 8.28 21.34 4.46
N LYS A 119 9.05 20.28 4.27
CA LYS A 119 9.60 19.91 2.96
C LYS A 119 8.52 19.59 1.93
N LEU A 120 7.49 18.86 2.34
CA LEU A 120 6.33 18.54 1.51
C LEU A 120 5.58 19.82 1.11
N ASN A 121 5.39 20.76 2.03
CA ASN A 121 4.75 22.05 1.73
C ASN A 121 5.58 22.86 0.72
N GLU A 122 6.92 22.90 0.85
CA GLU A 122 7.83 23.59 -0.08
C GLU A 122 7.68 23.09 -1.52
N ILE A 123 7.53 21.78 -1.71
CA ILE A 123 7.35 21.18 -3.04
C ILE A 123 5.86 21.14 -3.47
N GLY A 124 4.98 21.84 -2.76
CA GLY A 124 3.57 22.01 -3.10
C GLY A 124 2.70 20.79 -2.78
N TYR A 125 2.98 20.08 -1.68
CA TYR A 125 2.11 19.06 -1.11
C TYR A 125 1.58 19.55 0.23
N ASN A 126 0.30 19.94 0.27
CA ASN A 126 -0.37 20.37 1.48
C ASN A 126 -1.39 19.29 1.89
N ARG A 127 -1.14 18.61 3.01
CA ARG A 127 -2.13 17.69 3.57
C ARG A 127 -3.32 18.50 4.10
N LYS A 128 -4.53 18.07 3.76
CA LYS A 128 -5.74 18.68 4.29
C LYS A 128 -5.78 18.47 5.81
N LYS A 129 -5.95 19.55 6.56
CA LYS A 129 -6.27 19.51 7.98
C LYS A 129 -7.78 19.60 8.15
N TYR A 130 -8.29 18.87 9.12
CA TYR A 130 -9.70 18.85 9.47
C TYR A 130 -9.91 19.46 10.85
N ASP A 131 -10.97 20.26 11.00
CA ASP A 131 -11.43 20.76 12.29
C ASP A 131 -12.24 19.66 12.99
N VAL A 132 -11.79 19.17 14.14
CA VAL A 132 -12.35 17.98 14.79
C VAL A 132 -12.83 18.26 16.20
N ILE A 133 -14.01 17.76 16.55
CA ILE A 133 -14.45 17.64 17.94
C ILE A 133 -14.19 16.22 18.42
N LEU A 134 -13.46 16.07 19.53
CA LEU A 134 -13.29 14.78 20.19
C LEU A 134 -14.34 14.60 21.28
N LEU A 135 -15.08 13.49 21.23
CA LEU A 135 -16.02 13.07 22.27
C LEU A 135 -15.47 11.85 23.01
N GLY A 136 -15.39 11.92 24.33
CA GLY A 136 -14.94 10.79 25.16
C GLY A 136 -14.44 11.26 26.51
N ASN A 137 -13.90 10.34 27.31
CA ASN A 137 -13.16 10.71 28.51
C ASN A 137 -12.04 11.71 28.16
N TYR A 138 -11.92 12.78 28.95
CA TYR A 138 -10.98 13.88 28.67
C TYR A 138 -9.53 13.41 28.49
N ASP A 139 -9.02 12.58 29.41
CA ASP A 139 -7.64 12.08 29.35
C ASP A 139 -7.42 11.19 28.13
N ARG A 140 -8.42 10.39 27.76
CA ARG A 140 -8.37 9.54 26.56
C ARG A 140 -8.34 10.39 25.29
N CYS A 141 -9.16 11.43 25.21
CA CYS A 141 -9.17 12.38 24.09
C CYS A 141 -7.85 13.15 23.99
N MET A 142 -7.24 13.55 25.11
CA MET A 142 -5.93 14.22 25.12
C MET A 142 -4.84 13.32 24.55
N LYS A 143 -4.73 12.07 25.02
CA LYS A 143 -3.79 11.09 24.45
C LYS A 143 -4.05 10.81 22.98
N PHE A 144 -5.32 10.77 22.59
CA PHE A 144 -5.69 10.56 21.20
C PHE A 144 -5.27 11.74 20.31
N ASN A 145 -5.44 12.98 20.79
CA ASN A 145 -5.01 14.18 20.07
C ASN A 145 -3.49 14.18 19.77
N GLU A 146 -2.67 13.68 20.69
CA GLU A 146 -1.21 13.55 20.49
C GLU A 146 -0.83 12.59 19.34
N LEU A 147 -1.72 11.66 18.98
CA LEU A 147 -1.48 10.69 17.91
C LEU A 147 -1.77 11.25 16.51
N PHE A 148 -2.60 12.28 16.37
CA PHE A 148 -3.10 12.76 15.06
C PHE A 148 -2.83 14.26 14.87
N ASP A 149 -1.58 14.59 14.56
CA ASP A 149 -1.09 15.95 14.31
C ASP A 149 -1.71 16.62 13.07
N GLU A 150 -2.31 15.83 12.19
CA GLU A 150 -3.08 16.29 11.04
C GLU A 150 -4.49 16.81 11.39
N TRP A 151 -4.98 16.60 12.61
CA TRP A 151 -6.32 17.05 13.04
C TRP A 151 -6.21 18.30 13.92
N ASN A 152 -6.97 19.33 13.55
CA ASN A 152 -7.12 20.52 14.38
C ASN A 152 -8.25 20.28 15.39
N VAL A 153 -7.92 19.82 16.60
CA VAL A 153 -8.93 19.57 17.63
C VAL A 153 -9.47 20.89 18.18
N VAL A 154 -10.64 21.29 17.69
CA VAL A 154 -11.29 22.55 18.07
C VAL A 154 -11.93 22.48 19.46
N LYS A 155 -12.34 21.27 19.87
CA LYS A 155 -12.94 21.04 21.20
C LYS A 155 -12.86 19.57 21.61
N ILE A 156 -12.54 19.36 22.90
CA ILE A 156 -12.78 18.09 23.59
C ILE A 156 -14.04 18.26 24.45
N ILE A 157 -14.98 17.31 24.32
CA ILE A 157 -16.20 17.25 25.14
C ILE A 157 -16.18 15.95 25.93
N ASN A 158 -16.17 16.10 27.25
CA ASN A 158 -16.14 15.00 28.17
C ASN A 158 -17.52 14.34 28.30
N LEU A 159 -17.60 13.01 28.13
CA LEU A 159 -18.85 12.25 28.17
C LEU A 159 -19.20 11.77 29.59
N GLU A 160 -19.36 12.70 30.53
CA GLU A 160 -19.65 12.36 31.94
C GLU A 160 -21.14 12.49 32.32
N ILE A 161 -21.90 13.32 31.61
CA ILE A 161 -23.26 13.68 32.01
C ILE A 161 -24.29 13.01 31.11
N LEU A 162 -25.00 12.03 31.67
CA LEU A 162 -26.16 11.37 31.07
C LEU A 162 -27.45 11.90 31.70
N TYR A 163 -28.34 12.45 30.87
CA TYR A 163 -29.69 12.84 31.25
C TYR A 163 -30.70 12.20 30.29
N ASN A 164 -31.70 11.48 30.80
CA ASN A 164 -32.68 10.73 29.99
C ASN A 164 -32.05 9.79 28.93
N ASN A 165 -30.96 9.10 29.28
CA ASN A 165 -30.17 8.25 28.37
C ASN A 165 -29.54 8.99 27.17
N GLU A 166 -29.35 10.31 27.27
CA GLU A 166 -28.65 11.14 26.29
C GLU A 166 -27.52 11.93 26.97
N TYR A 167 -26.44 12.16 26.23
CA TYR A 167 -25.37 13.04 26.64
C TYR A 167 -25.76 14.50 26.38
N ILE A 168 -25.42 15.39 27.30
CA ILE A 168 -25.58 16.83 27.10
C ILE A 168 -24.40 17.33 26.25
N LEU A 169 -24.66 17.60 24.98
CA LEU A 169 -23.66 18.07 24.00
C LEU A 169 -24.01 19.49 23.58
N ASN A 170 -23.10 20.45 23.78
CA ASN A 170 -23.25 21.81 23.28
C ASN A 170 -22.31 22.01 22.08
N LEU A 171 -22.81 21.69 20.88
CA LEU A 171 -22.04 21.69 19.63
C LEU A 171 -22.27 22.94 18.77
N GLU A 172 -23.33 23.71 19.03
CA GLU A 172 -23.76 24.87 18.23
C GLU A 172 -22.71 25.98 18.11
N ASN A 173 -21.83 26.11 19.09
CA ASN A 173 -20.83 27.18 19.15
C ASN A 173 -19.52 26.85 18.43
N TYR A 174 -19.40 25.67 17.83
CA TYR A 174 -18.16 25.20 17.23
C TYR A 174 -18.32 24.96 15.74
N LYS A 175 -17.33 25.43 14.97
CA LYS A 175 -17.16 25.05 13.57
C LYS A 175 -16.25 23.83 13.53
N TYR A 176 -16.71 22.77 12.88
CA TYR A 176 -16.00 21.50 12.75
C TYR A 176 -16.36 20.82 11.44
N ASP A 177 -15.44 20.01 10.92
CA ASP A 177 -15.67 19.12 9.78
C ASP A 177 -16.32 17.82 10.23
N PHE A 178 -15.84 17.23 11.34
CA PHE A 178 -16.39 16.00 11.90
C PHE A 178 -16.25 15.89 13.42
N ILE A 179 -17.02 14.95 13.97
CA ILE A 179 -16.98 14.55 15.37
C ILE A 179 -16.37 13.15 15.43
N PHE A 180 -15.35 12.98 16.27
CA PHE A 180 -14.70 11.70 16.48
C PHE A 180 -14.93 11.22 17.91
N VAL A 181 -15.54 10.05 18.06
CA VAL A 181 -15.83 9.45 19.36
C VAL A 181 -14.70 8.51 19.73
N VAL A 182 -13.95 8.88 20.76
CA VAL A 182 -12.77 8.17 21.24
C VAL A 182 -13.13 7.12 22.30
N GLU A 183 -14.37 7.09 22.79
CA GLU A 183 -14.81 6.18 23.86
C GLU A 183 -15.41 4.86 23.34
N ASP A 184 -15.29 3.80 24.15
CA ASP A 184 -15.95 2.51 23.91
C ASP A 184 -17.36 2.53 24.52
N ILE A 185 -18.37 2.87 23.71
CA ILE A 185 -19.73 3.15 24.17
C ILE A 185 -20.76 2.76 23.13
N ASP A 186 -21.97 2.45 23.60
CA ASP A 186 -23.11 2.17 22.74
C ASP A 186 -23.37 3.34 21.76
N LYS A 187 -23.06 3.09 20.49
CA LYS A 187 -23.21 4.04 19.39
C LYS A 187 -24.61 4.62 19.33
N ASN A 188 -25.64 3.85 19.69
CA ASN A 188 -27.01 4.34 19.68
C ASN A 188 -27.23 5.48 20.67
N LYS A 189 -26.61 5.45 21.85
CA LYS A 189 -26.71 6.53 22.85
C LYS A 189 -26.10 7.83 22.32
N ILE A 190 -24.93 7.73 21.70
CA ILE A 190 -24.27 8.87 21.07
C ILE A 190 -25.08 9.40 19.90
N LEU A 191 -25.47 8.53 18.97
CA LEU A 191 -26.25 8.92 17.81
C LEU A 191 -27.59 9.52 18.23
N LYS A 192 -28.21 9.09 19.35
CA LYS A 192 -29.41 9.69 19.94
C LYS A 192 -29.15 11.13 20.41
N SER A 193 -28.08 11.32 21.16
CA SER A 193 -27.66 12.62 21.72
C SER A 193 -27.30 13.62 20.61
N ILE A 194 -26.66 13.13 19.53
CA ILE A 194 -26.29 13.94 18.37
C ILE A 194 -27.44 14.06 17.37
N LYS A 195 -28.62 13.41 17.53
CA LYS A 195 -29.72 13.56 16.54
C LYS A 195 -30.18 15.00 16.33
N LYS A 196 -29.95 15.88 17.31
CA LYS A 196 -30.24 17.32 17.23
C LYS A 196 -29.26 18.08 16.30
N TYR A 197 -28.15 17.44 15.93
CA TYR A 197 -27.05 17.97 15.14
C TYR A 197 -26.81 17.12 13.86
N ASN A 198 -25.94 17.59 12.97
CA ASN A 198 -25.69 16.90 11.70
C ASN A 198 -24.96 15.55 11.91
N LYS A 199 -25.63 14.44 11.58
CA LYS A 199 -25.13 13.08 11.83
C LYS A 199 -24.12 12.57 10.82
N LYS A 200 -24.01 13.20 9.65
CA LYS A 200 -23.29 12.61 8.51
C LYS A 200 -21.78 12.50 8.72
N ASN A 201 -21.23 13.23 9.70
CA ASN A 201 -19.79 13.35 9.94
C ASN A 201 -19.42 12.90 11.37
N ILE A 202 -19.99 11.80 11.84
CA ILE A 202 -19.68 11.23 13.16
C ILE A 202 -18.99 9.89 12.95
N TYR A 203 -17.82 9.74 13.55
CA TYR A 203 -16.99 8.56 13.42
C TYR A 203 -16.64 8.00 14.80
N PHE A 204 -16.52 6.68 14.91
CA PHE A 204 -16.26 6.01 16.18
C PHE A 204 -14.92 5.28 16.11
N PHE A 205 -14.08 5.46 17.12
CA PHE A 205 -12.78 4.79 17.23
C PHE A 205 -12.87 3.27 17.02
N GLU A 206 -13.93 2.63 17.51
CA GLU A 206 -14.19 1.19 17.35
C GLU A 206 -14.22 0.73 15.89
N ASP A 207 -14.68 1.58 14.97
CA ASP A 207 -14.76 1.24 13.53
C ASP A 207 -13.40 1.18 12.85
N TYR A 208 -12.37 1.73 13.49
CA TYR A 208 -11.00 1.83 12.97
C TYR A 208 -10.00 0.95 13.73
N LYS A 209 -10.45 0.16 14.73
CA LYS A 209 -9.59 -0.79 15.48
C LYS A 209 -9.00 -1.87 14.57
N LEU A 210 -9.65 -2.20 13.45
CA LEU A 210 -9.17 -3.18 12.47
C LEU A 210 -8.24 -2.50 11.46
N SER A 211 -7.01 -2.18 11.90
CA SER A 211 -5.97 -1.74 10.98
C SER A 211 -5.55 -2.92 10.11
N VAL A 212 -5.80 -2.82 8.81
CA VAL A 212 -5.44 -3.84 7.84
C VAL A 212 -4.04 -3.56 7.35
N ILE A 213 -3.12 -4.50 7.51
CA ILE A 213 -1.74 -4.39 7.01
C ILE A 213 -1.77 -4.32 5.48
N GLU A 214 -1.22 -3.26 4.91
CA GLU A 214 -1.16 -3.02 3.46
C GLU A 214 0.27 -2.77 2.98
N GLY A 215 0.50 -3.08 1.70
CA GLY A 215 1.84 -3.03 1.10
C GLY A 215 2.04 -1.98 0.01
N LEU A 216 1.05 -1.13 -0.28
CA LEU A 216 1.13 -0.26 -1.47
C LEU A 216 2.30 0.72 -1.39
N ASP A 217 2.45 1.41 -0.26
CA ASP A 217 3.55 2.35 -0.03
C ASP A 217 4.92 1.66 -0.13
N TYR A 218 5.05 0.44 0.42
CA TYR A 218 6.25 -0.38 0.34
C TYR A 218 6.58 -0.76 -1.12
N LYS A 219 5.58 -1.24 -1.87
CA LYS A 219 5.76 -1.64 -3.28
C LYS A 219 6.05 -0.43 -4.19
N ILE A 220 5.47 0.74 -3.90
CA ILE A 220 5.80 1.98 -4.62
C ILE A 220 7.22 2.45 -4.32
N LEU A 221 7.66 2.40 -3.05
CA LEU A 221 9.06 2.67 -2.70
C LEU A 221 9.99 1.74 -3.47
N ASP A 222 9.68 0.44 -3.51
CA ASP A 222 10.50 -0.53 -4.23
C ASP A 222 10.52 -0.29 -5.75
N MET A 223 9.39 0.06 -6.35
CA MET A 223 9.31 0.46 -7.76
C MET A 223 10.19 1.69 -8.05
N LEU A 224 10.13 2.73 -7.20
CA LEU A 224 10.91 3.95 -7.36
C LEU A 224 12.41 3.73 -7.11
N ARG A 225 12.79 2.66 -6.44
CA ARG A 225 14.20 2.26 -6.30
C ARG A 225 14.76 1.63 -7.57
N ARG A 226 13.91 1.01 -8.39
CA ARG A 226 14.32 0.33 -9.63
C ARG A 226 14.54 1.33 -10.77
N ASN A 227 15.43 0.97 -11.70
CA ASN A 227 15.74 1.80 -12.88
C ASN A 227 14.83 1.50 -14.08
N LYS A 228 14.28 0.28 -14.13
CA LYS A 228 13.36 -0.18 -15.17
C LYS A 228 12.33 -1.12 -14.57
N ILE A 229 11.13 -1.11 -15.13
CA ILE A 229 10.06 -2.06 -14.84
C ILE A 229 9.58 -2.61 -16.18
N ASN A 230 9.86 -3.89 -16.46
CA ASN A 230 9.47 -4.52 -17.72
C ASN A 230 8.09 -5.16 -17.63
N GLY A 231 7.65 -5.49 -16.42
CA GLY A 231 6.34 -6.10 -16.21
C GLY A 231 5.72 -5.75 -14.87
N ILE A 232 4.40 -5.71 -14.85
CA ILE A 232 3.62 -5.49 -13.63
C ILE A 232 2.60 -6.62 -13.50
N ILE A 233 2.45 -7.16 -12.30
CA ILE A 233 1.38 -8.09 -11.95
C ILE A 233 0.33 -7.29 -11.16
N THR A 234 -0.92 -7.30 -11.58
CA THR A 234 -2.05 -6.72 -10.83
C THR A 234 -3.08 -7.81 -10.52
N GLY A 235 -3.98 -7.53 -9.59
CA GLY A 235 -5.11 -8.40 -9.27
C GLY A 235 -5.26 -8.67 -7.78
N LEU A 236 -5.89 -9.81 -7.49
CA LEU A 236 -6.34 -10.20 -6.16
C LEU A 236 -5.20 -10.80 -5.30
N SER A 237 -5.56 -11.20 -4.07
CA SER A 237 -4.65 -11.88 -3.14
C SER A 237 -4.01 -13.14 -3.72
N TYR A 238 -4.67 -13.83 -4.66
CA TYR A 238 -4.13 -15.02 -5.32
C TYR A 238 -2.76 -14.74 -5.94
N ALA A 239 -2.63 -13.69 -6.75
CA ALA A 239 -1.35 -13.31 -7.32
C ALA A 239 -0.45 -12.58 -6.32
N GLU A 240 -1.00 -11.90 -5.30
CA GLU A 240 -0.19 -11.23 -4.26
C GLU A 240 0.79 -12.20 -3.59
N VAL A 241 0.34 -13.42 -3.30
CA VAL A 241 1.18 -14.46 -2.69
C VAL A 241 1.64 -15.53 -3.68
N GLY A 242 0.88 -15.77 -4.75
CA GLY A 242 1.06 -16.91 -5.65
C GLY A 242 1.99 -16.68 -6.84
N ILE A 243 2.32 -15.44 -7.21
CA ILE A 243 3.22 -15.15 -8.33
C ILE A 243 4.42 -14.34 -7.84
N LYS A 244 5.63 -14.89 -8.03
CA LYS A 244 6.89 -14.26 -7.67
C LYS A 244 7.37 -13.32 -8.78
N GLU A 245 8.09 -12.28 -8.37
CA GLU A 245 8.59 -11.23 -9.27
C GLU A 245 9.75 -11.68 -10.16
N ASP A 246 10.35 -12.83 -9.87
CA ASP A 246 11.39 -13.46 -10.70
C ASP A 246 10.82 -14.26 -11.88
N ILE A 247 9.50 -14.18 -12.11
CA ILE A 247 8.83 -14.73 -13.29
C ILE A 247 9.52 -14.30 -14.59
N ASN A 248 9.95 -13.03 -14.65
CA ASN A 248 10.72 -12.48 -15.74
C ASN A 248 11.48 -11.21 -15.27
N ASP A 249 12.42 -10.74 -16.07
CA ASP A 249 13.35 -9.67 -15.72
C ASP A 249 12.62 -8.37 -15.36
N ASN A 250 12.83 -7.87 -14.13
CA ASN A 250 12.31 -6.57 -13.64
C ASN A 250 10.77 -6.51 -13.60
N PHE A 251 10.14 -7.59 -13.16
CA PHE A 251 8.72 -7.58 -12.80
C PHE A 251 8.52 -7.04 -11.39
N ILE A 252 7.36 -6.42 -11.16
CA ILE A 252 6.92 -6.02 -9.82
C ILE A 252 5.47 -6.43 -9.60
N ASN A 253 5.16 -6.93 -8.42
CA ASN A 253 3.84 -7.45 -8.10
C ASN A 253 3.02 -6.41 -7.35
N PHE A 254 2.09 -5.76 -8.05
CA PHE A 254 1.07 -4.83 -7.53
C PHE A 254 -0.31 -5.48 -7.37
N SER A 255 -0.36 -6.79 -7.13
CA SER A 255 -1.57 -7.47 -6.69
C SER A 255 -1.75 -7.28 -5.19
N PHE A 256 -3.00 -7.22 -4.76
CA PHE A 256 -3.33 -7.04 -3.35
C PHE A 256 -4.62 -7.77 -2.95
N SER A 257 -4.65 -8.14 -1.67
CA SER A 257 -5.84 -8.66 -1.01
C SER A 257 -7.05 -7.76 -1.24
N SER A 258 -8.12 -8.37 -1.79
CA SER A 258 -9.40 -7.73 -2.09
C SER A 258 -9.37 -6.64 -3.18
N GLN A 259 -8.28 -6.44 -3.92
CA GLN A 259 -8.24 -5.49 -5.05
C GLN A 259 -9.18 -5.96 -6.18
N ASP A 260 -9.87 -5.02 -6.81
CA ASP A 260 -10.77 -5.29 -7.96
C ASP A 260 -10.21 -4.71 -9.27
N LEU A 261 -10.90 -5.00 -10.37
CA LEU A 261 -10.51 -4.57 -11.72
C LEU A 261 -10.42 -3.05 -11.87
N TYR A 262 -11.28 -2.29 -11.18
CA TYR A 262 -11.23 -0.83 -11.21
C TYR A 262 -9.89 -0.35 -10.68
N TYR A 263 -9.48 -0.85 -9.50
CA TYR A 263 -8.23 -0.46 -8.88
C TYR A 263 -7.00 -1.04 -9.58
N ASP A 264 -7.09 -2.22 -10.18
CA ASP A 264 -6.04 -2.75 -11.07
C ASP A 264 -5.74 -1.76 -12.21
N PHE A 265 -6.76 -1.38 -12.98
CA PHE A 265 -6.60 -0.50 -14.12
C PHE A 265 -6.17 0.91 -13.69
N LYS A 266 -6.78 1.44 -12.62
CA LYS A 266 -6.43 2.75 -12.09
C LYS A 266 -4.98 2.81 -11.63
N LEU A 267 -4.51 1.75 -10.97
CA LEU A 267 -3.12 1.63 -10.54
C LEU A 267 -2.18 1.60 -11.74
N ILE A 268 -2.44 0.80 -12.78
CA ILE A 268 -1.58 0.82 -13.99
C ILE A 268 -1.52 2.21 -14.61
N LYS A 269 -2.65 2.89 -14.81
CA LYS A 269 -2.65 4.26 -15.36
C LYS A 269 -1.81 5.21 -14.50
N TYR A 270 -1.88 5.07 -13.17
CA TYR A 270 -1.07 5.86 -12.26
C TYR A 270 0.42 5.55 -12.40
N LEU A 271 0.80 4.27 -12.36
CA LEU A 271 2.19 3.81 -12.44
C LEU A 271 2.83 4.15 -13.80
N PHE A 272 2.04 4.22 -14.88
CA PHE A 272 2.50 4.60 -16.20
C PHE A 272 2.93 6.08 -16.32
N ASN A 273 2.79 6.88 -15.26
CA ASN A 273 3.33 8.24 -15.19
C ASN A 273 4.80 8.30 -14.74
N PHE A 274 5.39 7.18 -14.30
CA PHE A 274 6.80 7.13 -13.89
C PHE A 274 7.67 6.64 -15.03
N LYS A 275 8.80 7.32 -15.26
CA LYS A 275 9.69 7.08 -16.41
C LYS A 275 10.15 5.62 -16.51
N GLN A 276 10.58 5.03 -15.40
CA GLN A 276 11.03 3.64 -15.35
C GLN A 276 9.96 2.62 -15.74
N VAL A 277 8.67 2.98 -15.61
CA VAL A 277 7.53 2.18 -16.08
C VAL A 277 7.20 2.55 -17.52
N LYS A 278 6.92 3.82 -17.80
CA LYS A 278 6.47 4.30 -19.12
C LYS A 278 7.40 3.89 -20.25
N ASP A 279 8.70 3.98 -20.02
CA ASP A 279 9.70 3.77 -21.07
C ASP A 279 10.05 2.27 -21.26
N ASN A 280 9.66 1.40 -20.32
CA ASN A 280 10.15 0.01 -20.27
C ASN A 280 9.06 -1.06 -20.14
N LEU A 281 7.83 -0.71 -19.76
CA LEU A 281 6.77 -1.68 -19.51
C LEU A 281 6.39 -2.42 -20.79
N LYS A 282 6.50 -3.75 -20.77
CA LYS A 282 6.20 -4.63 -21.91
C LYS A 282 5.05 -5.58 -21.63
N TYR A 283 4.85 -5.96 -20.38
CA TYR A 283 3.88 -6.98 -19.99
C TYR A 283 3.06 -6.53 -18.80
N VAL A 284 1.76 -6.85 -18.81
CA VAL A 284 0.94 -6.76 -17.61
C VAL A 284 0.20 -8.07 -17.42
N ILE A 285 0.45 -8.71 -16.27
CA ILE A 285 -0.27 -9.90 -15.82
C ILE A 285 -1.43 -9.45 -14.96
N ILE A 286 -2.66 -9.66 -15.43
CA ILE A 286 -3.90 -9.34 -14.75
C ILE A 286 -4.43 -10.62 -14.12
N ASN A 287 -4.26 -10.76 -12.81
CA ASN A 287 -4.81 -11.88 -12.08
C ASN A 287 -6.31 -11.70 -11.82
N MET A 288 -7.08 -12.73 -12.14
CA MET A 288 -8.52 -12.75 -11.94
C MET A 288 -8.96 -14.08 -11.33
N GLY A 289 -10.02 -14.04 -10.53
CA GLY A 289 -10.81 -15.22 -10.18
C GLY A 289 -12.07 -15.27 -11.05
N TYR A 290 -12.73 -16.44 -11.14
CA TYR A 290 -13.96 -16.56 -11.94
C TYR A 290 -15.10 -15.66 -11.47
N TYR A 291 -15.03 -15.12 -10.25
CA TYR A 291 -16.00 -14.17 -9.71
C TYR A 291 -15.61 -12.69 -9.95
N SER A 292 -14.42 -12.39 -10.52
CA SER A 292 -13.88 -11.03 -10.61
C SER A 292 -14.79 -10.03 -11.32
N PHE A 293 -15.57 -10.46 -12.32
CA PHE A 293 -16.54 -9.55 -12.95
C PHE A 293 -17.69 -9.19 -12.02
N ASP A 294 -18.08 -10.07 -11.10
CA ASP A 294 -19.10 -9.81 -10.09
C ASP A 294 -18.50 -9.20 -8.81
N TYR A 295 -17.24 -8.75 -8.81
CA TYR A 295 -16.58 -8.26 -7.59
C TYR A 295 -16.34 -6.75 -7.64
N ASP A 296 -16.70 -6.07 -6.54
CA ASP A 296 -16.48 -4.65 -6.30
C ASP A 296 -16.05 -4.49 -4.85
N MET A 297 -14.79 -4.13 -4.62
CA MET A 297 -14.20 -4.04 -3.28
C MET A 297 -14.99 -3.10 -2.38
N THR A 298 -15.48 -1.99 -2.95
CA THR A 298 -16.11 -0.89 -2.23
C THR A 298 -17.53 -1.23 -1.74
N LYS A 299 -18.14 -2.26 -2.33
CA LYS A 299 -19.44 -2.83 -1.91
C LYS A 299 -19.31 -4.01 -0.94
N THR A 300 -18.10 -4.29 -0.44
CA THR A 300 -17.84 -5.40 0.49
C THR A 300 -17.30 -4.92 1.84
N ASN A 301 -17.06 -5.85 2.76
CA ASN A 301 -16.35 -5.57 4.02
C ASN A 301 -14.89 -5.12 3.79
N ALA A 302 -14.34 -5.29 2.59
CA ALA A 302 -13.02 -4.80 2.21
C ALA A 302 -13.00 -3.31 1.82
N ARG A 303 -14.16 -2.62 1.80
CA ARG A 303 -14.25 -1.20 1.40
C ARG A 303 -13.25 -0.28 2.11
N ASN A 304 -12.93 -0.58 3.38
CA ASN A 304 -12.00 0.24 4.15
C ASN A 304 -10.58 0.20 3.58
N ARG A 305 -10.19 -0.84 2.82
CA ARG A 305 -8.88 -0.98 2.17
C ARG A 305 -8.61 0.08 1.11
N ILE A 306 -9.63 0.85 0.72
CA ILE A 306 -9.53 2.00 -0.18
C ILE A 306 -8.52 3.04 0.29
N HIS A 307 -8.29 3.14 1.61
CA HIS A 307 -7.33 4.06 2.21
C HIS A 307 -5.91 3.90 1.69
N ARG A 308 -5.54 2.70 1.19
CA ARG A 308 -4.20 2.48 0.65
C ARG A 308 -3.91 3.44 -0.51
N TYR A 309 -4.93 3.81 -1.27
CA TYR A 309 -4.78 4.64 -2.46
C TYR A 309 -4.88 6.15 -2.19
N SER A 310 -5.17 6.57 -0.95
CA SER A 310 -5.43 7.98 -0.56
C SER A 310 -4.38 8.98 -1.01
N ASN A 311 -3.11 8.57 -1.06
CA ASN A 311 -2.00 9.43 -1.47
C ASN A 311 -1.75 9.45 -2.99
N TYR A 312 -2.47 8.62 -3.74
CA TYR A 312 -2.15 8.31 -5.13
C TYR A 312 -3.30 8.67 -6.08
N PHE A 313 -4.55 8.49 -5.65
CA PHE A 313 -5.73 8.73 -6.47
C PHE A 313 -6.59 9.87 -5.90
N GLU A 314 -7.30 10.58 -6.76
CA GLU A 314 -8.27 11.60 -6.34
C GLU A 314 -9.71 11.07 -6.35
N ASP A 315 -10.00 10.15 -7.26
CA ASP A 315 -11.31 9.52 -7.47
C ASP A 315 -11.35 8.09 -6.92
N TYR A 316 -12.53 7.62 -6.52
CA TYR A 316 -12.72 6.39 -5.75
C TYR A 316 -14.04 5.73 -6.13
N HIS A 317 -13.98 4.45 -6.52
CA HIS A 317 -15.13 3.74 -7.03
C HIS A 317 -16.24 3.64 -5.98
N ASN A 318 -17.46 4.04 -6.33
CA ASN A 318 -18.65 4.01 -5.45
C ASN A 318 -18.43 4.57 -4.02
N ASN A 319 -17.45 5.45 -3.81
CA ASN A 319 -17.14 6.03 -2.51
C ASN A 319 -17.17 7.56 -2.58
N GLU A 320 -18.13 8.16 -1.89
CA GLU A 320 -18.39 9.59 -1.93
C GLU A 320 -17.69 10.37 -0.80
N SER A 321 -17.11 9.68 0.20
CA SER A 321 -16.63 10.32 1.44
C SER A 321 -15.10 10.43 1.49
N LEU A 322 -14.58 11.54 0.95
CA LEU A 322 -13.15 11.88 1.04
C LEU A 322 -12.64 11.95 2.49
N MET A 323 -13.50 12.39 3.42
CA MET A 323 -13.15 12.56 4.83
C MET A 323 -13.01 11.23 5.56
N GLU A 324 -13.96 10.30 5.39
CA GLU A 324 -13.87 8.97 5.98
C GLU A 324 -12.59 8.27 5.50
N ARG A 325 -12.28 8.38 4.21
CA ARG A 325 -11.04 7.86 3.63
C ARG A 325 -9.80 8.43 4.30
N ASP A 326 -9.73 9.75 4.47
CA ASP A 326 -8.57 10.41 5.10
C ASP A 326 -8.43 9.99 6.57
N ILE A 327 -9.54 9.79 7.29
CA ILE A 327 -9.54 9.23 8.64
C ILE A 327 -8.98 7.81 8.64
N ILE A 328 -9.49 6.90 7.79
CA ILE A 328 -8.96 5.52 7.72
C ILE A 328 -7.46 5.55 7.43
N ARG A 329 -7.02 6.43 6.52
CA ARG A 329 -5.60 6.57 6.19
C ARG A 329 -4.77 7.02 7.38
N SER A 330 -5.23 8.03 8.13
CA SER A 330 -4.56 8.48 9.35
C SER A 330 -4.36 7.34 10.35
N PHE A 331 -5.37 6.48 10.54
CA PHE A 331 -5.23 5.29 11.40
C PHE A 331 -4.21 4.30 10.86
N TYR A 332 -4.24 4.01 9.56
CA TYR A 332 -3.27 3.13 8.92
C TYR A 332 -1.83 3.63 9.12
N GLU A 333 -1.57 4.92 8.91
CA GLU A 333 -0.22 5.51 9.05
C GLU A 333 0.33 5.50 10.49
N LYS A 334 -0.54 5.34 11.49
CA LYS A 334 -0.16 5.29 12.91
C LYS A 334 -0.14 3.86 13.46
N GLY A 335 -0.85 2.94 12.81
CA GLY A 335 -1.08 1.59 13.32
C GLY A 335 -0.22 0.50 12.68
N ILE A 336 0.40 0.75 11.52
CA ILE A 336 1.12 -0.29 10.75
C ILE A 336 2.44 0.23 10.19
N THR A 337 3.46 -0.61 10.30
CA THR A 337 4.82 -0.44 9.80
C THR A 337 5.08 -1.30 8.56
N PHE A 338 6.06 -0.91 7.75
CA PHE A 338 6.52 -1.74 6.62
C PHE A 338 7.04 -3.10 7.08
N LYS A 339 7.62 -3.17 8.28
CA LYS A 339 8.10 -4.42 8.86
C LYS A 339 6.96 -5.40 9.09
N GLU A 340 5.82 -4.95 9.63
CA GLU A 340 4.66 -5.81 9.83
C GLU A 340 4.09 -6.34 8.50
N TYR A 341 4.13 -5.54 7.41
CA TYR A 341 3.79 -6.04 6.08
C TYR A 341 4.72 -7.15 5.60
N ILE A 342 6.03 -6.97 5.77
CA ILE A 342 7.04 -7.98 5.39
C ILE A 342 6.86 -9.26 6.22
N ASP A 343 6.76 -9.12 7.54
CA ASP A 343 6.62 -10.24 8.47
C ASP A 343 5.31 -11.02 8.21
N MET A 344 4.20 -10.33 7.90
CA MET A 344 2.95 -10.96 7.51
C MET A 344 3.08 -11.78 6.22
N ASN A 345 3.75 -11.26 5.20
CA ASN A 345 3.93 -12.02 3.95
C ASN A 345 4.85 -13.22 4.15
N LYS A 346 5.92 -13.06 4.94
CA LYS A 346 6.80 -14.17 5.30
C LYS A 346 6.03 -15.28 6.04
N LEU A 347 5.15 -14.90 6.97
CA LEU A 347 4.28 -15.85 7.65
C LEU A 347 3.39 -16.63 6.65
N LYS A 348 2.77 -15.96 5.67
CA LYS A 348 1.98 -16.63 4.63
C LYS A 348 2.83 -17.56 3.76
N GLU A 349 4.07 -17.16 3.46
CA GLU A 349 5.00 -17.97 2.67
C GLU A 349 5.39 -19.28 3.39
N GLU A 350 5.58 -19.21 4.71
CA GLU A 350 6.00 -20.35 5.55
C GLU A 350 4.82 -21.20 6.04
N THR A 351 3.59 -20.71 5.95
CA THR A 351 2.39 -21.42 6.43
C THR A 351 1.97 -22.51 5.45
N ILE A 352 1.63 -23.67 6.01
CA ILE A 352 1.06 -24.79 5.27
C ILE A 352 -0.41 -24.96 5.66
N LEU A 353 -1.24 -25.24 4.66
CA LEU A 353 -2.67 -25.48 4.81
C LEU A 353 -2.94 -26.51 5.92
N THR A 354 -3.71 -26.09 6.91
CA THR A 354 -4.25 -26.98 7.94
C THR A 354 -5.66 -27.41 7.54
N LEU A 355 -5.84 -28.70 7.30
CA LEU A 355 -7.09 -29.27 6.78
C LEU A 355 -8.27 -29.10 7.75
N ASN A 356 -9.34 -28.54 7.22
CA ASN A 356 -10.64 -28.25 7.81
C ASN A 356 -11.62 -27.92 6.65
N ASP A 357 -12.21 -28.96 6.08
CA ASP A 357 -13.05 -28.90 4.88
C ASP A 357 -14.14 -27.82 4.94
N SER A 358 -14.69 -27.53 6.13
CA SER A 358 -15.74 -26.52 6.31
C SER A 358 -15.31 -25.11 5.89
N LYS A 359 -14.03 -24.75 6.09
CA LYS A 359 -13.51 -23.43 5.71
C LYS A 359 -13.34 -23.31 4.20
N GLY A 360 -12.82 -24.34 3.55
CA GLY A 360 -12.68 -24.38 2.09
C GLY A 360 -14.02 -24.31 1.38
N ILE A 361 -15.01 -25.07 1.86
CA ILE A 361 -16.40 -25.03 1.37
C ILE A 361 -16.98 -23.62 1.52
N TYR A 362 -16.87 -23.03 2.72
CA TYR A 362 -17.39 -21.69 2.99
C TYR A 362 -16.79 -20.63 2.06
N GLU A 363 -15.47 -20.67 1.86
CA GLU A 363 -14.78 -19.69 1.02
C GLU A 363 -15.15 -19.84 -0.46
N ALA A 364 -15.21 -21.07 -0.97
CA ALA A 364 -15.63 -21.36 -2.34
C ALA A 364 -17.06 -20.89 -2.59
N GLN A 365 -17.99 -21.18 -1.68
CA GLN A 365 -19.39 -20.76 -1.79
C GLN A 365 -19.54 -19.25 -1.66
N LYS A 366 -18.80 -18.61 -0.74
CA LYS A 366 -18.82 -17.15 -0.57
C LYS A 366 -18.36 -16.44 -1.84
N ASN A 367 -17.26 -16.87 -2.44
CA ASN A 367 -16.72 -16.23 -3.64
C ASN A 367 -17.58 -16.54 -4.88
N SER A 368 -18.04 -17.79 -5.02
CA SER A 368 -18.81 -18.21 -6.20
C SER A 368 -20.32 -17.89 -6.15
N SER A 369 -20.82 -17.35 -5.05
CA SER A 369 -22.22 -16.88 -4.91
C SER A 369 -22.44 -15.43 -5.35
N MET A 370 -21.38 -14.64 -5.58
CA MET A 370 -21.52 -13.25 -6.03
C MET A 370 -22.20 -13.19 -7.39
N ASP A 371 -23.35 -12.54 -7.53
CA ASP A 371 -24.09 -12.43 -8.79
C ASP A 371 -24.69 -11.03 -8.92
N TYR A 372 -23.90 -10.09 -9.47
CA TYR A 372 -24.24 -8.68 -9.49
C TYR A 372 -24.16 -8.13 -10.92
N GLU A 373 -25.26 -8.20 -11.66
CA GLU A 373 -25.32 -7.86 -13.09
C GLU A 373 -24.79 -6.46 -13.42
N VAL A 374 -25.08 -5.47 -12.56
CA VAL A 374 -24.61 -4.08 -12.75
C VAL A 374 -23.09 -4.01 -12.64
N THR A 375 -22.52 -4.58 -11.56
CA THR A 375 -21.06 -4.67 -11.36
C THR A 375 -20.40 -5.46 -12.48
N ARG A 376 -21.03 -6.54 -12.97
CA ARG A 376 -20.54 -7.32 -14.10
C ARG A 376 -20.40 -6.51 -15.37
N LYS A 377 -21.43 -5.76 -15.77
CA LYS A 377 -21.40 -4.91 -16.97
C LYS A 377 -20.35 -3.82 -16.86
N GLU A 378 -20.22 -3.23 -15.67
CA GLU A 378 -19.19 -2.23 -15.38
C GLU A 378 -17.78 -2.83 -15.50
N ASN A 379 -17.53 -3.97 -14.86
CA ASN A 379 -16.22 -4.62 -14.87
C ASN A 379 -15.83 -5.18 -16.24
N GLU A 380 -16.79 -5.64 -17.05
CA GLU A 380 -16.55 -5.99 -18.46
C GLU A 380 -16.02 -4.78 -19.23
N LYS A 381 -16.65 -3.61 -19.06
CA LYS A 381 -16.19 -2.36 -19.69
C LYS A 381 -14.81 -1.93 -19.17
N ILE A 382 -14.58 -2.01 -17.86
CA ILE A 382 -13.28 -1.67 -17.26
C ILE A 382 -12.17 -2.56 -17.82
N LEU A 383 -12.39 -3.87 -17.93
CA LEU A 383 -11.39 -4.78 -18.50
C LEU A 383 -11.14 -4.49 -19.99
N GLU A 384 -12.18 -4.17 -20.75
CA GLU A 384 -12.04 -3.74 -22.15
C GLU A 384 -11.16 -2.49 -22.26
N GLU A 385 -11.46 -1.44 -21.48
CA GLU A 385 -10.66 -0.20 -21.45
C GLU A 385 -9.21 -0.45 -21.00
N TYR A 386 -9.01 -1.36 -20.04
CA TYR A 386 -7.70 -1.74 -19.55
C TYR A 386 -6.88 -2.43 -20.65
N ILE A 387 -7.46 -3.40 -21.35
CA ILE A 387 -6.82 -4.09 -22.48
C ILE A 387 -6.49 -3.12 -23.62
N VAL A 388 -7.41 -2.21 -23.95
CA VAL A 388 -7.20 -1.17 -24.97
C VAL A 388 -6.04 -0.27 -24.59
N PHE A 389 -6.02 0.27 -23.37
CA PHE A 389 -4.93 1.11 -22.89
C PHE A 389 -3.57 0.41 -23.01
N LEU A 390 -3.47 -0.86 -22.60
CA LEU A 390 -2.23 -1.62 -22.69
C LEU A 390 -1.79 -1.77 -24.15
N LYS A 391 -2.71 -2.15 -25.05
CA LYS A 391 -2.40 -2.35 -26.47
C LYS A 391 -2.00 -1.07 -27.20
N GLU A 392 -2.67 0.05 -26.93
CA GLU A 392 -2.33 1.35 -27.51
C GLU A 392 -0.92 1.80 -27.11
N ASN A 393 -0.43 1.34 -25.96
CA ASN A 393 0.92 1.60 -25.47
C ASN A 393 1.90 0.44 -25.77
N SER A 394 1.54 -0.49 -26.68
CA SER A 394 2.37 -1.64 -27.06
C SER A 394 2.76 -2.57 -25.89
N ILE A 395 1.92 -2.64 -24.86
CA ILE A 395 2.06 -3.54 -23.72
C ILE A 395 1.19 -4.78 -23.96
N VAL A 396 1.74 -5.96 -23.67
CA VAL A 396 1.06 -7.25 -23.83
C VAL A 396 0.22 -7.55 -22.58
N PRO A 397 -1.12 -7.58 -22.69
CA PRO A 397 -1.99 -8.05 -21.61
C PRO A 397 -2.00 -9.58 -21.51
N ILE A 398 -1.91 -10.08 -20.28
CA ILE A 398 -1.90 -11.50 -19.93
C ILE A 398 -2.89 -11.70 -18.81
N ILE A 399 -3.96 -12.46 -19.02
CA ILE A 399 -4.88 -12.81 -17.93
C ILE A 399 -4.39 -14.12 -17.31
N ALA A 400 -4.22 -14.15 -15.99
CA ALA A 400 -3.75 -15.32 -15.26
C ALA A 400 -4.70 -15.72 -14.13
N ILE A 401 -5.11 -16.98 -14.09
CA ILE A 401 -5.92 -17.54 -13.01
C ILE A 401 -5.03 -18.51 -12.23
N CYS A 402 -4.84 -18.21 -10.94
CA CYS A 402 -4.00 -19.01 -10.05
C CYS A 402 -4.67 -20.36 -9.73
N PRO A 403 -3.87 -21.40 -9.43
CA PRO A 403 -4.40 -22.66 -8.93
C PRO A 403 -5.06 -22.51 -7.55
N THR A 404 -5.99 -23.41 -7.27
CA THR A 404 -6.71 -23.50 -5.99
C THR A 404 -6.67 -24.93 -5.46
N SER A 405 -6.84 -25.11 -4.15
CA SER A 405 -6.89 -26.45 -3.56
C SER A 405 -8.12 -27.23 -4.06
N LYS A 406 -8.05 -28.57 -4.02
CA LYS A 406 -9.19 -29.43 -4.39
C LYS A 406 -10.45 -29.10 -3.60
N TYR A 407 -10.30 -28.82 -2.32
CA TYR A 407 -11.40 -28.46 -1.41
C TYR A 407 -12.14 -27.19 -1.84
N TYR A 408 -11.41 -26.24 -2.44
CA TYR A 408 -11.99 -25.01 -2.95
C TYR A 408 -12.67 -25.22 -4.29
N ARG A 409 -11.96 -25.78 -5.28
CA ARG A 409 -12.49 -25.94 -6.65
C ARG A 409 -13.67 -26.91 -6.74
N ASP A 410 -13.65 -28.00 -5.97
CA ASP A 410 -14.73 -28.99 -5.97
C ASP A 410 -16.05 -28.41 -5.43
N ASN A 411 -15.98 -27.34 -4.64
CA ASN A 411 -17.11 -26.65 -4.04
C ASN A 411 -17.42 -25.29 -4.71
N PHE A 412 -16.72 -24.96 -5.80
CA PHE A 412 -16.89 -23.69 -6.51
C PHE A 412 -18.00 -23.80 -7.56
N ASN A 413 -18.92 -22.83 -7.58
CA ASN A 413 -20.00 -22.82 -8.57
C ASN A 413 -19.47 -22.66 -10.00
N ILE A 414 -19.53 -23.75 -10.79
CA ILE A 414 -19.03 -23.80 -12.16
C ILE A 414 -19.70 -22.79 -13.11
N ASN A 415 -20.92 -22.34 -12.81
CA ASN A 415 -21.58 -21.33 -13.64
C ASN A 415 -20.79 -20.01 -13.70
N LYS A 416 -19.99 -19.71 -12.67
CA LYS A 416 -19.11 -18.53 -12.68
C LYS A 416 -18.00 -18.63 -13.72
N ARG A 417 -17.45 -19.83 -13.92
CA ARG A 417 -16.49 -20.09 -15.01
C ARG A 417 -17.12 -19.83 -16.37
N ASN A 418 -18.35 -20.28 -16.59
CA ASN A 418 -19.06 -20.06 -17.85
C ASN A 418 -19.30 -18.56 -18.12
N ILE A 419 -19.77 -17.80 -17.12
CA ILE A 419 -19.95 -16.35 -17.25
C ILE A 419 -18.62 -15.65 -17.55
N PHE A 420 -17.57 -16.03 -16.84
CA PHE A 420 -16.22 -15.48 -16.99
C PHE A 420 -15.68 -15.67 -18.42
N TYR A 421 -15.70 -16.91 -18.92
CA TYR A 421 -15.21 -17.21 -20.27
C TYR A 421 -16.09 -16.61 -21.36
N ASN A 422 -17.42 -16.58 -21.18
CA ASN A 422 -18.30 -15.90 -22.13
C ASN A 422 -17.93 -14.42 -22.33
N ILE A 423 -17.49 -13.73 -21.28
CA ILE A 423 -17.00 -12.35 -21.37
C ILE A 423 -15.61 -12.31 -22.04
N LEU A 424 -14.67 -13.14 -21.58
CA LEU A 424 -13.32 -13.16 -22.13
C LEU A 424 -13.27 -13.52 -23.61
N ASP A 425 -14.10 -14.45 -24.08
CA ASP A 425 -14.13 -14.88 -25.48
C ASP A 425 -14.64 -13.75 -26.40
N ARG A 426 -15.63 -12.95 -25.93
CA ARG A 426 -16.06 -11.74 -26.66
C ARG A 426 -14.93 -10.71 -26.75
N LEU A 427 -14.19 -10.50 -25.66
CA LEU A 427 -13.06 -9.58 -25.66
C LEU A 427 -11.90 -10.10 -26.51
N LYS A 428 -11.60 -11.41 -26.48
CA LYS A 428 -10.57 -12.06 -27.30
C LYS A 428 -10.85 -11.93 -28.79
N TYR A 429 -12.11 -12.04 -29.18
CA TYR A 429 -12.53 -11.83 -30.57
C TYR A 429 -12.19 -10.42 -31.07
N LYS A 430 -12.30 -9.41 -30.21
CA LYS A 430 -11.96 -8.01 -30.52
C LYS A 430 -10.46 -7.70 -30.37
N TYR A 431 -9.82 -8.30 -29.37
CA TYR A 431 -8.48 -7.96 -28.92
C TYR A 431 -7.66 -9.22 -28.71
N ASN A 432 -6.51 -9.33 -29.38
CA ASN A 432 -5.62 -10.48 -29.17
C ASN A 432 -4.93 -10.42 -27.80
N PHE A 433 -5.26 -11.30 -26.86
CA PHE A 433 -4.58 -11.44 -25.57
C PHE A 433 -4.62 -12.90 -25.08
N GLN A 434 -3.66 -13.25 -24.24
CA GLN A 434 -3.54 -14.59 -23.70
C GLN A 434 -4.30 -14.74 -22.37
N VAL A 435 -4.84 -15.93 -22.14
CA VAL A 435 -5.45 -16.34 -20.86
C VAL A 435 -4.77 -17.63 -20.45
N VAL A 436 -4.17 -17.65 -19.27
CA VAL A 436 -3.52 -18.80 -18.69
C VAL A 436 -4.29 -19.19 -17.43
N ASP A 437 -4.94 -20.34 -17.44
CA ASP A 437 -5.87 -20.76 -16.39
C ASP A 437 -5.41 -22.05 -15.72
N TYR A 438 -5.05 -21.96 -14.44
CA TYR A 438 -4.64 -23.09 -13.62
C TYR A 438 -5.60 -23.35 -12.46
N PHE A 439 -6.80 -22.76 -12.45
CA PHE A 439 -7.76 -22.88 -11.35
C PHE A 439 -8.00 -24.33 -10.92
N ASP A 440 -8.18 -25.21 -11.89
CA ASP A 440 -8.50 -26.63 -11.74
C ASP A 440 -7.28 -27.56 -11.96
N SER A 441 -6.08 -27.03 -11.72
CA SER A 441 -4.84 -27.79 -11.91
C SER A 441 -4.67 -28.88 -10.84
N ASP A 442 -4.43 -30.10 -11.27
CA ASP A 442 -4.05 -31.25 -10.43
C ASP A 442 -2.55 -31.27 -10.11
N LEU A 443 -1.77 -30.32 -10.64
CA LEU A 443 -0.33 -30.23 -10.39
C LEU A 443 0.01 -29.78 -8.98
N PHE A 444 -0.93 -29.27 -8.19
CA PHE A 444 -0.69 -28.65 -6.88
C PHE A 444 -1.24 -29.51 -5.74
N GLU A 445 -0.40 -29.72 -4.73
CA GLU A 445 -0.70 -30.52 -3.55
C GLU A 445 -1.04 -29.62 -2.36
N ASP A 446 -1.62 -30.18 -1.29
CA ASP A 446 -2.06 -29.40 -0.12
C ASP A 446 -0.91 -28.61 0.54
N ASP A 447 0.33 -29.09 0.42
CA ASP A 447 1.52 -28.41 0.96
C ASP A 447 2.05 -27.24 0.11
N ASP A 448 1.46 -27.01 -1.07
CA ASP A 448 1.70 -25.84 -1.91
C ASP A 448 0.80 -24.64 -1.50
N PHE A 449 -0.11 -24.82 -0.54
CA PHE A 449 -1.08 -23.80 -0.11
C PHE A 449 -0.89 -23.39 1.36
N TRP A 450 -1.23 -22.14 1.72
CA TRP A 450 -1.33 -21.71 3.12
C TRP A 450 -2.79 -21.63 3.61
N ASP A 451 -3.74 -21.46 2.69
CA ASP A 451 -5.18 -21.60 2.91
C ASP A 451 -5.85 -22.33 1.73
N TYR A 452 -7.18 -22.34 1.63
CA TYR A 452 -7.87 -23.15 0.62
C TYR A 452 -7.78 -22.60 -0.80
N SER A 453 -7.48 -21.31 -0.95
CA SER A 453 -7.55 -20.62 -2.24
C SER A 453 -6.22 -19.94 -2.62
N HIS A 454 -5.25 -19.86 -1.70
CA HIS A 454 -3.98 -19.17 -1.89
C HIS A 454 -2.76 -20.08 -1.70
N LEU A 455 -1.82 -19.98 -2.65
CA LEU A 455 -0.52 -20.64 -2.60
C LEU A 455 0.36 -20.05 -1.49
N ASN A 456 1.17 -20.90 -0.84
CA ASN A 456 2.25 -20.48 0.05
C ASN A 456 3.53 -20.19 -0.75
N GLY A 457 4.68 -20.01 -0.06
CA GLY A 457 5.95 -19.71 -0.71
C GLY A 457 6.39 -20.81 -1.69
N LYS A 458 6.28 -22.08 -1.28
CA LYS A 458 6.59 -23.25 -2.12
C LYS A 458 5.70 -23.33 -3.35
N GLY A 459 4.38 -23.21 -3.16
CA GLY A 459 3.43 -23.23 -4.26
C GLY A 459 3.61 -22.07 -5.22
N ALA A 460 3.94 -20.89 -4.72
CA ALA A 460 4.19 -19.70 -5.53
C ALA A 460 5.44 -19.84 -6.41
N GLU A 461 6.54 -20.40 -5.89
CA GLU A 461 7.73 -20.71 -6.70
C GLU A 461 7.41 -21.71 -7.81
N LYS A 462 6.65 -22.75 -7.48
CA LYS A 462 6.20 -23.78 -8.43
C LYS A 462 5.31 -23.18 -9.51
N PHE A 463 4.28 -22.41 -9.13
CA PHE A 463 3.38 -21.77 -10.08
C PHE A 463 4.10 -20.75 -10.94
N THR A 464 5.03 -19.98 -10.38
CA THR A 464 5.81 -18.99 -11.13
C THR A 464 6.62 -19.65 -12.26
N LYS A 465 7.24 -20.80 -12.00
CA LYS A 465 7.97 -21.57 -13.04
C LYS A 465 7.04 -22.07 -14.14
N ILE A 466 5.91 -22.65 -13.77
CA ILE A 466 4.88 -23.13 -14.70
C ILE A 466 4.34 -21.97 -15.56
N LEU A 467 4.00 -20.85 -14.91
CA LEU A 467 3.45 -19.68 -15.57
C LEU A 467 4.46 -19.04 -16.54
N LYS A 468 5.74 -19.02 -16.17
CA LYS A 468 6.83 -18.53 -17.03
C LYS A 468 6.94 -19.30 -18.35
N GLU A 469 6.72 -20.61 -18.32
CA GLU A 469 6.73 -21.49 -19.51
C GLU A 469 5.44 -21.38 -20.32
N ALA A 470 4.30 -21.18 -19.64
CA ALA A 470 3.00 -21.08 -20.29
C ALA A 470 2.77 -19.73 -21.00
N ILE A 471 3.40 -18.66 -20.51
CA ILE A 471 3.26 -17.32 -21.10
C ILE A 471 4.05 -17.22 -22.41
N GLN A 472 3.38 -16.68 -23.43
CA GLN A 472 4.03 -16.23 -24.66
C GLN A 472 4.54 -14.80 -24.45
N TRP A 473 5.85 -14.67 -24.23
CA TRP A 473 6.55 -13.39 -24.03
C TRP A 473 6.77 -12.64 -25.33
#